data_AF-A0AAE1TK91-F1
#
_entry.id   AF-A0AAE1TK91-F1
#
_cell.length_a   1.000
_cell.length_b   1.000
_cell.length_c   1.000
_cell.angle_alpha   90.00
_cell.angle_beta   90.00
_cell.angle_gamma   90.00
#
_symmetry.space_group_name_H-M   'P 1'
#
loop_
_entity.id
_entity.type
_entity.pdbx_description
1 polymer ?
#
loop_
_entity_poly.entity_id
_entity_poly.type
_entity_poly.pdbx_seq_one_letter_code
_entity_poly.pdbx_strand_id
1 'polypeptide(L)'
;MAKSAKAKKAKKADFAKVKIKVGKRLKKAQNETKSDFKARKIIVAEQLARKTNETVLTKKMHNIKDLLSRLQHNNTYVRQDGINGLLELVKNKDCDLLVPHLSVMVGGAAPCMFDSDSLIRSTTHKFIEALITKVGVHLEPYMNVIATHLSCAMVHLNMHVQGDSLKVMNLLVTRCPALMARHASTLLTNFLNLISRKAKNPLVETTERKHSVGLVDFRRVLLDSPSNTMTATKWRIKLLQELSAFMKAVLAEQSCIEYHIPLTTWQSVTLGSLAPVATYDGVQGSIGGQVSLFSDTQQLATFVHSVVPLLFQVWAEVEPSSNEHSQGSNIINEEATETLICIVSIITQLWKAAHRLAEQTSTECNWFLGELKSKFQFHIMRWFPCYRRIDVSDKKKKRGDDYGLQYCDNLNLSMAALALQFSFSRSLYDRASSFLAKLLRDRNRDGEYQLASLVEVVLAVLIPSPTTRNSDYLPPSTPASLLDGSFTCYARLHPLKKDRSQLLRILLAATTIDNKHIWECEQVEAWIKLLVTELAEKVVTEGVVEAAIILGLRGNSRFRLHLTPRKEHIQENLRKRGVPGWSIDKVNLKLKFVINDEKINKFDE
;
A
#
# COMPACT_ATOMS: atom_id res chain seq x y z
N MET A 1 33.10 103.86 -38.64
CA MET A 1 33.26 102.51 -38.07
C MET A 1 34.68 102.32 -37.51
N ALA A 2 34.87 102.16 -36.19
CA ALA A 2 36.11 101.66 -35.57
C ALA A 2 35.92 101.37 -34.06
N LYS A 3 35.07 100.39 -33.70
CA LYS A 3 34.88 99.93 -32.29
C LYS A 3 35.02 98.40 -32.12
N SER A 4 35.95 97.75 -32.84
CA SER A 4 36.05 96.27 -32.83
C SER A 4 37.35 95.69 -32.24
N ALA A 5 38.47 96.43 -32.22
CA ALA A 5 39.75 95.85 -31.82
C ALA A 5 39.91 95.67 -30.29
N LYS A 6 39.54 96.66 -29.47
CA LYS A 6 39.68 96.59 -27.99
C LYS A 6 38.75 95.54 -27.35
N ALA A 7 37.52 95.41 -27.83
CA ALA A 7 36.55 94.43 -27.30
C ALA A 7 36.91 92.97 -27.67
N LYS A 8 37.51 92.75 -28.85
CA LYS A 8 38.05 91.43 -29.23
C LYS A 8 39.29 91.07 -28.41
N LYS A 9 40.16 92.03 -28.07
CA LYS A 9 41.35 91.80 -27.22
C LYS A 9 40.98 91.44 -25.78
N ALA A 10 39.93 92.05 -25.21
CA ALA A 10 39.43 91.73 -23.87
C ALA A 10 38.73 90.36 -23.78
N LYS A 11 38.11 89.87 -24.87
CA LYS A 11 37.57 88.50 -24.96
C LYS A 11 38.65 87.43 -25.18
N LYS A 12 39.84 87.82 -25.66
CA LYS A 12 41.05 87.00 -25.80
C LYS A 12 42.06 87.24 -24.66
N ALA A 13 41.62 87.76 -23.53
CA ALA A 13 42.48 87.90 -22.36
C ALA A 13 42.58 86.54 -21.64
N ASP A 14 43.80 86.11 -21.33
CA ASP A 14 44.06 84.82 -20.66
C ASP A 14 43.43 84.73 -19.25
N PHE A 15 43.17 85.89 -18.63
CA PHE A 15 42.51 85.99 -17.32
C PHE A 15 41.18 86.76 -17.44
N ALA A 16 40.08 86.02 -17.50
CA ALA A 16 38.73 86.58 -17.49
C ALA A 16 38.12 86.50 -16.08
N LYS A 17 38.10 87.63 -15.36
CA LYS A 17 37.43 87.71 -14.06
C LYS A 17 35.90 87.60 -14.25
N VAL A 18 35.30 86.54 -13.74
CA VAL A 18 33.85 86.33 -13.82
C VAL A 18 33.13 87.42 -13.02
N LYS A 19 32.18 88.12 -13.65
CA LYS A 19 31.36 89.15 -12.98
C LYS A 19 30.66 88.56 -11.74
N ILE A 20 30.77 89.28 -10.63
CA ILE A 20 30.16 88.93 -9.34
C ILE A 20 28.64 88.93 -9.53
N LYS A 21 28.01 87.76 -9.43
CA LYS A 21 26.55 87.63 -9.44
C LYS A 21 26.08 87.57 -7.99
N VAL A 22 25.35 88.61 -7.57
CA VAL A 22 24.82 88.76 -6.21
C VAL A 22 23.92 87.56 -5.88
N GLY A 23 24.06 87.00 -4.67
CA GLY A 23 23.29 85.84 -4.19
C GLY A 23 23.90 84.46 -4.45
N LYS A 24 24.99 84.33 -5.22
CA LYS A 24 25.73 83.07 -5.37
C LYS A 24 27.00 83.08 -4.51
N ARG A 25 27.31 81.95 -3.87
CA ARG A 25 28.56 81.80 -3.08
C ARG A 25 29.77 82.19 -3.92
N LEU A 26 30.67 82.97 -3.32
CA LEU A 26 31.89 83.43 -3.97
C LEU A 26 32.64 82.24 -4.56
N LYS A 27 32.96 82.31 -5.85
CA LYS A 27 33.75 81.24 -6.49
C LYS A 27 35.13 81.24 -5.87
N LYS A 28 35.54 80.05 -5.46
CA LYS A 28 36.89 79.68 -5.05
C LYS A 28 37.95 80.23 -6.00
N ALA A 29 39.11 80.61 -5.46
CA ALA A 29 40.16 81.30 -6.22
C ALA A 29 40.66 80.41 -7.37
N GLN A 30 41.10 81.02 -8.47
CA GLN A 30 41.44 80.26 -9.69
C GLN A 30 42.71 79.40 -9.54
N ASN A 31 43.54 79.72 -8.55
CA ASN A 31 44.72 78.97 -8.13
C ASN A 31 44.42 77.91 -7.05
N GLU A 32 43.16 77.70 -6.66
CA GLU A 32 42.82 76.71 -5.64
C GLU A 32 42.86 75.29 -6.20
N THR A 33 43.80 74.50 -5.71
CA THR A 33 43.88 73.07 -5.98
C THR A 33 42.70 72.35 -5.30
N LYS A 34 41.81 71.77 -6.08
CA LYS A 34 40.70 70.96 -5.55
C LYS A 34 41.23 69.60 -5.09
N SER A 35 41.35 69.40 -3.78
CA SER A 35 41.76 68.14 -3.14
C SER A 35 40.62 67.12 -2.99
N ASP A 36 39.44 67.39 -3.55
CA ASP A 36 38.29 66.50 -3.49
C ASP A 36 38.46 65.32 -4.47
N PHE A 37 39.16 64.26 -4.05
CA PHE A 37 39.20 63.00 -4.79
C PHE A 37 38.29 61.96 -4.13
N LYS A 38 37.61 61.16 -4.96
CA LYS A 38 36.79 60.03 -4.50
C LYS A 38 37.43 58.74 -4.96
N ALA A 39 38.06 58.01 -4.05
CA ALA A 39 38.54 56.67 -4.29
C ALA A 39 37.41 55.66 -4.02
N ARG A 40 37.14 54.75 -4.96
CA ARG A 40 36.22 53.61 -4.77
C ARG A 40 37.02 52.32 -4.69
N LYS A 41 36.71 51.46 -3.74
CA LYS A 41 37.32 50.13 -3.61
C LYS A 41 36.85 49.23 -4.77
N ILE A 42 37.79 48.54 -5.41
CA ILE A 42 37.49 47.46 -6.35
C ILE A 42 37.07 46.24 -5.51
N ILE A 43 35.82 45.80 -5.65
CA ILE A 43 35.34 44.56 -5.04
C ILE A 43 35.51 43.48 -6.11
N VAL A 44 36.54 42.64 -5.94
CA VAL A 44 36.74 41.46 -6.78
C VAL A 44 35.78 40.38 -6.27
N ALA A 45 35.01 39.77 -7.19
CA ALA A 45 34.17 38.63 -6.84
C ALA A 45 35.05 37.50 -6.30
N GLU A 46 34.68 36.94 -5.16
CA GLU A 46 35.45 35.90 -4.49
C GLU A 46 35.43 34.63 -5.36
N GLN A 47 36.53 34.35 -6.05
CA GLN A 47 36.68 33.17 -6.90
C GLN A 47 37.42 32.07 -6.14
N LEU A 48 36.73 30.95 -5.87
CA LEU A 48 37.27 29.70 -5.32
C LEU A 48 38.11 29.86 -4.04
N ALA A 49 37.51 30.40 -2.97
CA ALA A 49 38.13 30.38 -1.64
C ALA A 49 38.45 28.95 -1.17
N ARG A 50 39.59 28.75 -0.47
CA ARG A 50 39.92 27.48 0.18
C ARG A 50 38.86 27.16 1.21
N LYS A 51 38.16 26.04 1.04
CA LYS A 51 37.12 25.60 1.97
C LYS A 51 37.77 24.95 3.18
N THR A 52 37.41 25.41 4.37
CA THR A 52 37.86 24.85 5.65
C THR A 52 37.27 23.44 5.89
N ASN A 53 38.00 22.63 6.64
CA ASN A 53 37.67 21.23 6.95
C ASN A 53 36.36 21.04 7.74
N GLU A 54 35.76 22.13 8.22
CA GLU A 54 34.50 22.12 9.00
C GLU A 54 33.25 21.93 8.11
N THR A 55 33.40 22.03 6.80
CA THR A 55 32.27 21.90 5.86
C THR A 55 32.16 20.49 5.29
N VAL A 56 30.92 20.01 5.12
CA VAL A 56 30.68 18.71 4.47
C VAL A 56 31.00 18.84 2.98
N LEU A 57 32.08 18.19 2.54
CA LEU A 57 32.63 18.27 1.19
C LEU A 57 32.59 16.92 0.46
N THR A 58 32.38 17.00 -0.85
CA THR A 58 32.55 15.89 -1.82
C THR A 58 34.03 15.67 -2.14
N LYS A 59 34.36 14.56 -2.83
CA LYS A 59 35.71 14.31 -3.37
C LYS A 59 36.21 15.42 -4.29
N LYS A 60 35.30 16.11 -5.00
CA LYS A 60 35.60 17.27 -5.85
C LYS A 60 35.63 18.60 -5.08
N MET A 61 35.62 18.56 -3.74
CA MET A 61 35.66 19.74 -2.86
C MET A 61 34.49 20.72 -3.07
N HIS A 62 33.31 20.22 -3.46
CA HIS A 62 32.07 21.00 -3.47
C HIS A 62 31.33 20.82 -2.15
N ASN A 63 30.87 21.94 -1.56
CA ASN A 63 29.96 21.94 -0.42
C ASN A 63 28.51 21.86 -0.92
N ILE A 64 27.57 21.69 0.01
CA ILE A 64 26.14 21.54 -0.31
C ILE A 64 25.60 22.77 -1.07
N LYS A 65 25.98 24.01 -0.70
CA LYS A 65 25.51 25.22 -1.40
C LYS A 65 25.99 25.27 -2.85
N ASP A 66 27.23 24.86 -3.13
CA ASP A 66 27.76 24.80 -4.50
C ASP A 66 27.05 23.72 -5.34
N LEU A 67 26.72 22.59 -4.73
CA LEU A 67 25.98 21.52 -5.40
C LEU A 67 24.56 21.98 -5.74
N LEU A 68 23.91 22.69 -4.82
CA LEU A 68 22.57 23.23 -5.03
C LEU A 68 22.52 24.34 -6.08
N SER A 69 23.54 25.20 -6.17
CA SER A 69 23.61 26.20 -7.24
C SER A 69 23.74 25.56 -8.63
N ARG A 70 24.47 24.44 -8.73
CA ARG A 70 24.56 23.64 -9.97
C ARG A 70 23.23 23.05 -10.42
N LEU A 71 22.31 22.76 -9.49
CA LEU A 71 20.96 22.25 -9.84
C LEU A 71 20.12 23.26 -10.61
N GLN A 72 20.43 24.55 -10.53
CA GLN A 72 19.72 25.61 -11.26
C GLN A 72 20.35 25.92 -12.62
N HIS A 73 21.37 25.17 -13.03
CA HIS A 73 22.10 25.43 -14.27
C HIS A 73 21.34 24.90 -15.50
N ASN A 74 21.44 25.59 -16.63
CA ASN A 74 20.73 25.20 -17.86
C ASN A 74 21.25 23.89 -18.46
N ASN A 75 22.54 23.59 -18.30
CA ASN A 75 23.16 22.36 -18.77
C ASN A 75 22.80 21.14 -17.89
N THR A 76 22.21 20.13 -18.51
CA THR A 76 21.80 18.86 -17.90
C THR A 76 22.94 18.15 -17.18
N TYR A 77 24.14 18.04 -17.76
CA TYR A 77 25.26 17.34 -17.12
C TYR A 77 25.77 18.07 -15.87
N VAL A 78 25.68 19.41 -15.85
CA VAL A 78 26.03 20.20 -14.66
C VAL A 78 25.00 19.99 -13.54
N ARG A 79 23.70 19.99 -13.86
CA ARG A 79 22.64 19.65 -12.91
C ARG A 79 22.83 18.22 -12.37
N GLN A 80 23.17 17.28 -13.24
CA GLN A 80 23.39 15.88 -12.89
C GLN A 80 24.59 15.72 -11.95
N ASP A 81 25.71 16.37 -12.23
CA ASP A 81 26.89 16.39 -11.35
C ASP A 81 26.54 16.99 -9.98
N GLY A 82 25.67 18.00 -9.93
CA GLY A 82 25.10 18.54 -8.69
C GLY A 82 24.37 17.48 -7.85
N ILE A 83 23.40 16.75 -8.44
CA ILE A 83 22.67 15.69 -7.72
C ILE A 83 23.59 14.53 -7.34
N ASN A 84 24.50 14.12 -8.24
CA ASN A 84 25.46 13.05 -7.95
C ASN A 84 26.39 13.43 -6.80
N GLY A 85 26.78 14.70 -6.70
CA GLY A 85 27.52 15.20 -5.55
C GLY A 85 26.72 15.09 -4.25
N LEU A 86 25.43 15.44 -4.26
CA LEU A 86 24.57 15.26 -3.07
C LEU A 86 24.42 13.77 -2.70
N LEU A 87 24.24 12.91 -3.70
CA LEU A 87 24.19 11.46 -3.52
C LEU A 87 25.49 10.90 -2.94
N GLU A 88 26.64 11.41 -3.39
CA GLU A 88 27.95 11.05 -2.84
C GLU A 88 28.04 11.43 -1.35
N LEU A 89 27.58 12.62 -0.97
CA LEU A 89 27.58 13.06 0.43
C LEU A 89 26.71 12.15 1.30
N VAL A 90 25.49 11.83 0.85
CA VAL A 90 24.57 10.95 1.61
C VAL A 90 25.15 9.55 1.80
N LYS A 91 25.84 9.01 0.79
CA LYS A 91 26.44 7.67 0.87
C LYS A 91 27.67 7.62 1.78
N ASN A 92 28.53 8.64 1.71
CA ASN A 92 29.87 8.58 2.30
C ASN A 92 29.97 9.25 3.67
N LYS A 93 29.01 10.09 4.06
CA LYS A 93 29.04 10.83 5.34
C LYS A 93 28.09 10.22 6.35
N ASP A 94 28.37 10.44 7.63
CA ASP A 94 27.56 9.96 8.74
C ASP A 94 26.26 10.76 8.88
N CYS A 95 25.24 10.13 9.47
CA CYS A 95 23.90 10.72 9.60
C CYS A 95 23.94 12.04 10.37
N ASP A 96 24.68 12.12 11.47
CA ASP A 96 24.77 13.30 12.34
C ASP A 96 25.30 14.55 11.62
N LEU A 97 26.17 14.36 10.62
CA LEU A 97 26.69 15.45 9.80
C LEU A 97 25.70 15.90 8.72
N LEU A 98 24.75 15.05 8.33
CA LEU A 98 23.76 15.33 7.29
C LEU A 98 22.50 15.99 7.87
N VAL A 99 22.08 15.61 9.08
CA VAL A 99 20.85 16.09 9.74
C VAL A 99 20.70 17.63 9.70
N PRO A 100 21.74 18.44 10.02
CA PRO A 100 21.65 19.90 9.98
C PRO A 100 21.38 20.48 8.58
N HIS A 101 21.67 19.72 7.52
CA HIS A 101 21.57 20.17 6.14
C HIS A 101 20.37 19.60 5.37
N LEU A 102 19.58 18.71 5.99
CA LEU A 102 18.45 18.03 5.34
C LEU A 102 17.44 19.00 4.73
N SER A 103 17.07 20.06 5.46
CA SER A 103 16.13 21.08 4.96
C SER A 103 16.56 21.66 3.61
N VAL A 104 17.85 22.02 3.50
CA VAL A 104 18.40 22.64 2.29
C VAL A 104 18.58 21.61 1.17
N MET A 105 19.02 20.39 1.53
CA MET A 105 19.19 19.30 0.57
C MET A 105 17.86 18.87 -0.04
N VAL A 106 16.83 18.62 0.79
CA VAL A 106 15.49 18.25 0.34
C VAL A 106 14.84 19.39 -0.44
N GLY A 107 14.92 20.62 0.09
CA GLY A 107 14.34 21.80 -0.58
C GLY A 107 14.92 22.05 -1.97
N GLY A 108 16.23 21.81 -2.17
CA GLY A 108 16.87 21.99 -3.46
C GLY A 108 16.74 20.80 -4.42
N ALA A 109 16.69 19.57 -3.90
CA ALA A 109 16.61 18.36 -4.72
C ALA A 109 15.17 17.98 -5.11
N ALA A 110 14.16 18.32 -4.30
CA ALA A 110 12.76 17.95 -4.57
C ALA A 110 12.21 18.49 -5.91
N PRO A 111 12.50 19.73 -6.35
CA PRO A 111 12.11 20.20 -7.69
C PRO A 111 12.67 19.36 -8.85
N CYS A 112 13.80 18.70 -8.64
CA CYS A 112 14.42 17.86 -9.67
C CYS A 112 13.64 16.57 -9.95
N MET A 113 12.62 16.24 -9.14
CA MET A 113 11.71 15.11 -9.38
C MET A 113 10.89 15.27 -10.67
N PHE A 114 10.62 16.51 -11.08
CA PHE A 114 9.89 16.83 -12.32
C PHE A 114 10.73 17.60 -13.34
N ASP A 115 12.07 17.47 -13.28
CA ASP A 115 12.97 18.05 -14.28
C ASP A 115 12.61 17.57 -15.70
N SER A 116 12.85 18.42 -16.71
CA SER A 116 12.61 18.09 -18.12
C SER A 116 13.42 16.87 -18.57
N ASP A 117 14.65 16.73 -18.07
CA ASP A 117 15.58 15.69 -18.46
C ASP A 117 15.42 14.41 -17.63
N SER A 118 15.25 13.26 -18.31
CA SER A 118 15.07 11.96 -17.63
C SER A 118 16.29 11.55 -16.80
N LEU A 119 17.49 11.98 -17.23
CA LEU A 119 18.73 11.69 -16.54
C LEU A 119 18.77 12.33 -15.14
N ILE A 120 18.25 13.55 -15.00
CA ILE A 120 18.14 14.24 -13.73
C ILE A 120 17.13 13.53 -12.84
N ARG A 121 15.92 13.28 -13.36
CA ARG A 121 14.87 12.58 -12.60
C ARG A 121 15.33 11.21 -12.08
N SER A 122 16.02 10.44 -12.92
CA SER A 122 16.59 9.14 -12.51
C SER A 122 17.64 9.27 -11.41
N THR A 123 18.50 10.28 -11.50
CA THR A 123 19.55 10.53 -10.49
C THR A 123 18.93 11.03 -9.18
N THR A 124 17.89 11.88 -9.25
CA THR A 124 17.12 12.36 -8.10
C THR A 124 16.39 11.23 -7.39
N HIS A 125 15.81 10.27 -8.12
CA HIS A 125 15.22 9.07 -7.52
C HIS A 125 16.25 8.28 -6.69
N LYS A 126 17.45 8.04 -7.25
CA LYS A 126 18.55 7.38 -6.52
C LYS A 126 19.01 8.16 -5.30
N PHE A 127 19.00 9.49 -5.38
CA PHE A 127 19.29 10.38 -4.26
C PHE A 127 18.26 10.25 -3.14
N ILE A 128 16.96 10.32 -3.46
CA ILE A 128 15.88 10.18 -2.49
C ILE A 128 15.92 8.80 -1.82
N GLU A 129 16.14 7.73 -2.59
CA GLU A 129 16.29 6.38 -2.06
C GLU A 129 17.45 6.26 -1.05
N ALA A 130 18.62 6.79 -1.39
CA ALA A 130 19.77 6.80 -0.50
C ALA A 130 19.50 7.64 0.76
N LEU A 131 18.82 8.79 0.60
CA LEU A 131 18.49 9.69 1.71
C LEU A 131 17.55 9.03 2.72
N ILE A 132 16.45 8.43 2.24
CA ILE A 132 15.48 7.71 3.08
C ILE A 132 16.18 6.57 3.84
N THR A 133 17.01 5.80 3.15
CA THR A 133 17.71 4.65 3.74
C THR A 133 18.71 5.06 4.83
N LYS A 134 19.39 6.20 4.64
CA LYS A 134 20.44 6.67 5.56
C LYS A 134 19.88 7.43 6.77
N VAL A 135 18.84 8.24 6.56
CA VAL A 135 18.36 9.25 7.52
C VAL A 135 17.12 8.78 8.29
N GLY A 136 16.31 7.89 7.70
CA GLY A 136 15.15 7.29 8.34
C GLY A 136 14.18 8.30 8.95
N VAL A 137 14.02 8.24 10.27
CA VAL A 137 13.05 9.03 11.05
C VAL A 137 13.29 10.54 10.94
N HIS A 138 14.54 10.99 10.80
CA HIS A 138 14.83 12.43 10.70
C HIS A 138 14.32 13.07 9.39
N LEU A 139 13.81 12.27 8.44
CA LEU A 139 13.18 12.78 7.23
C LEU A 139 11.74 13.25 7.44
N GLU A 140 11.08 12.82 8.53
CA GLU A 140 9.66 13.12 8.80
C GLU A 140 9.29 14.61 8.66
N PRO A 141 10.04 15.58 9.22
CA PRO A 141 9.70 17.00 9.11
C PRO A 141 9.68 17.53 7.67
N TYR A 142 10.40 16.87 6.77
CA TYR A 142 10.59 17.29 5.38
C TYR A 142 9.67 16.54 4.40
N MET A 143 8.89 15.57 4.88
CA MET A 143 8.01 14.76 4.05
C MET A 143 6.93 15.59 3.33
N ASN A 144 6.43 16.65 3.96
CA ASN A 144 5.49 17.58 3.31
C ASN A 144 6.07 18.17 2.02
N VAL A 145 7.36 18.51 2.01
CA VAL A 145 8.04 19.07 0.83
C VAL A 145 8.12 18.01 -0.27
N ILE A 146 8.55 16.80 0.08
CA ILE A 146 8.68 15.68 -0.85
C ILE A 146 7.31 15.32 -1.44
N ALA A 147 6.29 15.17 -0.60
CA ALA A 147 4.93 14.81 -1.02
C ALA A 147 4.29 15.89 -1.92
N THR A 148 4.57 17.17 -1.67
CA THR A 148 4.09 18.27 -2.52
C THR A 148 4.73 18.22 -3.90
N HIS A 149 6.06 18.07 -3.98
CA HIS A 149 6.76 17.98 -5.27
C HIS A 149 6.40 16.69 -6.03
N LEU A 150 6.19 15.59 -5.31
CA LEU A 150 5.64 14.36 -5.87
C LEU A 150 4.25 14.58 -6.46
N SER A 151 3.37 15.28 -5.74
CA SER A 151 2.04 15.63 -6.23
C SER A 151 2.11 16.44 -7.51
N CYS A 152 2.99 17.45 -7.58
CA CYS A 152 3.25 18.22 -8.79
C CYS A 152 3.76 17.32 -9.95
N ALA A 153 4.66 16.38 -9.67
CA ALA A 153 5.18 15.45 -10.67
C ALA A 153 4.11 14.49 -11.20
N MET A 154 3.19 14.02 -10.35
CA MET A 154 2.08 13.14 -10.73
C MET A 154 1.06 13.84 -11.62
N VAL A 155 0.83 15.14 -11.46
CA VAL A 155 -0.11 15.91 -12.32
C VAL A 155 0.60 16.72 -13.41
N HIS A 156 1.89 16.46 -13.62
CA HIS A 156 2.71 17.20 -14.58
C HIS A 156 2.23 17.00 -16.03
N LEU A 157 2.35 18.01 -16.89
CA LEU A 157 1.89 17.91 -18.29
C LEU A 157 2.62 16.84 -19.11
N ASN A 158 3.91 16.65 -18.83
CA ASN A 158 4.74 15.62 -19.47
C ASN A 158 4.49 14.26 -18.81
N MET A 159 3.99 13.32 -19.59
CA MET A 159 3.64 11.99 -19.08
C MET A 159 4.85 11.11 -18.72
N HIS A 160 6.04 11.37 -19.26
CA HIS A 160 7.26 10.70 -18.81
C HIS A 160 7.61 11.10 -17.37
N VAL A 161 7.39 12.36 -17.01
CA VAL A 161 7.55 12.84 -15.63
C VAL A 161 6.53 12.17 -14.71
N GLN A 162 5.27 12.06 -15.16
CA GLN A 162 4.24 11.31 -14.44
C GLN A 162 4.68 9.85 -14.20
N GLY A 163 5.19 9.17 -15.23
CA GLY A 163 5.68 7.79 -15.12
C GLY A 163 6.87 7.61 -14.17
N ASP A 164 7.81 8.57 -14.13
CA ASP A 164 8.93 8.54 -13.18
C ASP A 164 8.49 8.89 -11.74
N SER A 165 7.47 9.73 -11.59
CA SER A 165 6.89 10.07 -10.27
C SER A 165 6.32 8.85 -9.56
N LEU A 166 5.75 7.88 -10.30
CA LEU A 166 5.23 6.63 -9.74
C LEU A 166 6.34 5.76 -9.14
N LYS A 167 7.58 5.83 -9.65
CA LYS A 167 8.73 5.12 -9.06
C LYS A 167 9.06 5.69 -7.69
N VAL A 168 9.06 7.02 -7.57
CA VAL A 168 9.28 7.71 -6.29
C VAL A 168 8.14 7.43 -5.32
N MET A 169 6.89 7.41 -5.80
CA MET A 169 5.72 7.01 -5.00
C MET A 169 5.90 5.60 -4.44
N ASN A 170 6.20 4.62 -5.28
CA ASN A 170 6.37 3.23 -4.85
C ASN A 170 7.51 3.07 -3.82
N LEU A 171 8.63 3.78 -4.03
CA LEU A 171 9.72 3.87 -3.07
C LEU A 171 9.24 4.41 -1.71
N LEU A 172 8.49 5.51 -1.69
CA LEU A 172 8.01 6.13 -0.45
C LEU A 172 6.96 5.27 0.26
N VAL A 173 6.08 4.61 -0.49
CA VAL A 173 5.08 3.67 0.06
C VAL A 173 5.76 2.46 0.69
N THR A 174 6.84 1.96 0.08
CA THR A 174 7.58 0.80 0.58
C THR A 174 8.41 1.12 1.82
N ARG A 175 8.94 2.35 1.94
CA ARG A 175 9.88 2.73 3.00
C ARG A 175 9.27 3.56 4.11
N CYS A 176 8.25 4.37 3.82
CA CYS A 176 7.65 5.34 4.74
C CYS A 176 6.10 5.39 4.61
N PRO A 177 5.38 4.26 4.66
CA PRO A 177 3.93 4.21 4.43
C PRO A 177 3.12 5.08 5.41
N ALA A 178 3.51 5.15 6.68
CA ALA A 178 2.84 5.97 7.70
C ALA A 178 2.90 7.48 7.38
N LEU A 179 4.05 7.95 6.86
CA LEU A 179 4.22 9.35 6.47
C LEU A 179 3.43 9.69 5.21
N MET A 180 3.32 8.73 4.29
CA MET A 180 2.51 8.87 3.07
C MET A 180 1.00 8.91 3.35
N ALA A 181 0.54 8.25 4.41
CA ALA A 181 -0.86 8.29 4.82
C ALA A 181 -1.35 9.71 5.14
N ARG A 182 -0.48 10.57 5.69
CA ARG A 182 -0.80 11.98 6.01
C ARG A 182 -1.14 12.80 4.76
N HIS A 183 -0.74 12.33 3.58
CA HIS A 183 -1.00 12.96 2.29
C HIS A 183 -1.99 12.18 1.42
N ALA A 184 -2.68 11.17 1.98
CA ALA A 184 -3.48 10.23 1.21
C ALA A 184 -4.57 10.89 0.36
N SER A 185 -5.30 11.86 0.90
CA SER A 185 -6.37 12.55 0.18
C SER A 185 -5.91 13.20 -1.14
N THR A 186 -4.80 13.94 -1.09
CA THR A 186 -4.18 14.56 -2.27
C THR A 186 -3.66 13.51 -3.24
N LEU A 187 -2.98 12.48 -2.73
CA LEU A 187 -2.37 11.44 -3.56
C LEU A 187 -3.42 10.57 -4.26
N LEU A 188 -4.50 10.20 -3.57
CA LEU A 188 -5.66 9.50 -4.16
C LEU A 188 -6.28 10.32 -5.28
N THR A 189 -6.42 11.63 -5.08
CA THR A 189 -6.91 12.56 -6.13
C THR A 189 -5.96 12.59 -7.34
N ASN A 190 -4.65 12.60 -7.10
CA ASN A 190 -3.64 12.56 -8.16
C ASN A 190 -3.69 11.25 -8.95
N PHE A 191 -3.87 10.09 -8.29
CA PHE A 191 -4.08 8.81 -8.97
C PHE A 191 -5.31 8.84 -9.89
N LEU A 192 -6.43 9.40 -9.44
CA LEU A 192 -7.63 9.55 -10.28
C LEU A 192 -7.36 10.41 -11.52
N ASN A 193 -6.53 11.45 -11.39
CA ASN A 193 -6.17 12.34 -12.48
C ASN A 193 -5.14 11.73 -13.44
N LEU A 194 -4.34 10.76 -12.99
CA LEU A 194 -3.46 9.95 -13.82
C LEU A 194 -4.23 8.91 -14.65
N ILE A 195 -5.31 8.36 -14.09
CA ILE A 195 -6.16 7.37 -14.76
C ILE A 195 -7.13 8.05 -15.73
N SER A 196 -7.63 9.23 -15.38
CA SER A 196 -8.74 9.88 -16.08
C SER A 196 -8.72 11.41 -16.01
N ARG A 197 -9.39 12.08 -16.95
CA ARG A 197 -9.68 13.52 -16.88
C ARG A 197 -11.18 13.76 -16.69
N LYS A 198 -11.53 14.85 -16.01
CA LYS A 198 -12.93 15.32 -15.96
C LYS A 198 -13.41 15.64 -17.38
N ALA A 199 -14.58 15.14 -17.75
CA ALA A 199 -15.16 15.41 -19.05
C ALA A 199 -15.44 16.92 -19.20
N LYS A 200 -15.07 17.51 -20.33
CA LYS A 200 -15.27 18.97 -20.58
C LYS A 200 -16.75 19.33 -20.74
N ASN A 201 -17.58 18.39 -21.20
CA ASN A 201 -19.04 18.48 -21.22
C ASN A 201 -19.61 17.20 -20.58
N PRO A 202 -20.26 17.26 -19.41
CA PRO A 202 -21.11 16.17 -18.97
C PRO A 202 -22.21 16.04 -20.04
N LEU A 203 -22.29 14.90 -20.72
CA LEU A 203 -23.40 14.65 -21.64
C LEU A 203 -24.71 14.79 -20.83
N VAL A 204 -25.51 15.80 -21.17
CA VAL A 204 -26.91 15.89 -20.75
C VAL A 204 -27.58 14.59 -21.18
N GLU A 205 -28.34 13.99 -20.28
CA GLU A 205 -29.15 12.78 -20.51
C GLU A 205 -29.95 12.93 -21.81
N THR A 206 -29.45 12.37 -22.92
CA THR A 206 -30.18 12.30 -24.18
C THR A 206 -31.06 11.06 -24.12
N THR A 207 -32.36 11.29 -24.30
CA THR A 207 -33.47 10.40 -23.92
C THR A 207 -33.65 9.17 -24.82
N GLU A 208 -32.63 8.74 -25.58
CA GLU A 208 -32.81 7.77 -26.68
C GLU A 208 -31.98 6.48 -26.61
N ARG A 209 -31.48 6.08 -25.43
CA ARG A 209 -30.92 4.71 -25.25
C ARG A 209 -31.50 4.01 -24.01
N LYS A 210 -32.81 3.73 -24.06
CA LYS A 210 -33.56 3.07 -22.97
C LYS A 210 -33.39 1.54 -22.87
N HIS A 211 -32.44 0.92 -23.59
CA HIS A 211 -32.28 -0.55 -23.59
C HIS A 211 -30.89 -1.11 -23.22
N SER A 212 -30.03 -0.35 -22.54
CA SER A 212 -28.85 -0.92 -21.86
C SER A 212 -28.93 -0.66 -20.36
N VAL A 213 -29.24 -1.70 -19.60
CA VAL A 213 -29.19 -1.73 -18.13
C VAL A 213 -27.76 -1.38 -17.68
N GLY A 214 -27.60 -0.34 -16.87
CA GLY A 214 -26.33 -0.02 -16.20
C GLY A 214 -25.58 1.18 -16.79
N LEU A 215 -26.14 2.39 -16.66
CA LEU A 215 -25.45 3.64 -17.01
C LEU A 215 -24.26 3.85 -16.05
N VAL A 216 -23.03 3.70 -16.55
CA VAL A 216 -21.83 4.17 -15.86
C VAL A 216 -21.84 5.70 -15.95
N ASP A 217 -21.80 6.40 -14.82
CA ASP A 217 -21.75 7.86 -14.79
C ASP A 217 -20.40 8.36 -15.36
N PHE A 218 -20.39 8.91 -16.58
CA PHE A 218 -19.19 9.31 -17.33
C PHE A 218 -18.65 10.70 -16.94
N ARG A 219 -18.60 11.04 -15.64
CA ARG A 219 -18.00 12.33 -15.20
C ARG A 219 -16.51 12.44 -15.52
N ARG A 220 -15.84 11.29 -15.72
CA ARG A 220 -14.42 11.17 -16.02
C ARG A 220 -14.22 10.24 -17.22
N VAL A 221 -13.25 10.59 -18.07
CA VAL A 221 -12.84 9.86 -19.29
C VAL A 221 -11.42 9.34 -19.10
N LEU A 222 -11.17 8.08 -19.48
CA LEU A 222 -9.86 7.44 -19.38
C LEU A 222 -8.79 8.15 -20.23
N LEU A 223 -7.56 8.11 -19.76
CA LEU A 223 -6.41 8.66 -20.49
C LEU A 223 -5.71 7.59 -21.35
N ASP A 224 -5.21 8.05 -22.50
CA ASP A 224 -4.37 7.25 -23.40
C ASP A 224 -2.97 7.02 -22.84
N SER A 225 -2.25 6.04 -23.40
CA SER A 225 -0.89 5.69 -22.98
C SER A 225 0.12 6.82 -23.21
N PRO A 226 1.09 6.97 -22.30
CA PRO A 226 2.12 8.01 -22.35
C PRO A 226 3.29 7.74 -23.30
N SER A 227 3.44 6.52 -23.81
CA SER A 227 4.59 6.12 -24.61
C SER A 227 4.22 5.18 -25.74
N ASN A 228 4.94 5.26 -26.87
CA ASN A 228 4.85 4.28 -27.95
C ASN A 228 5.33 2.86 -27.53
N THR A 229 5.93 2.73 -26.34
CA THR A 229 6.45 1.46 -25.83
C THR A 229 5.40 0.60 -25.12
N MET A 230 4.26 1.17 -24.70
CA MET A 230 3.27 0.45 -23.90
C MET A 230 1.86 0.89 -24.26
N THR A 231 0.92 -0.07 -24.32
CA THR A 231 -0.49 0.20 -24.65
C THR A 231 -1.20 0.98 -23.53
N ALA A 232 -2.28 1.69 -23.88
CA ALA A 232 -3.11 2.42 -22.91
C ALA A 232 -3.62 1.51 -21.79
N THR A 233 -4.00 0.28 -22.15
CA THR A 233 -4.45 -0.77 -21.23
C THR A 233 -3.37 -1.12 -20.21
N LYS A 234 -2.16 -1.45 -20.67
CA LYS A 234 -1.02 -1.80 -19.79
C LYS A 234 -0.62 -0.63 -18.88
N TRP A 235 -0.71 0.61 -19.37
CA TRP A 235 -0.49 1.80 -18.55
C TRP A 235 -1.52 1.92 -17.44
N ARG A 236 -2.80 1.71 -17.73
CA ARG A 236 -3.87 1.76 -16.73
C ARG A 236 -3.77 0.62 -15.72
N ILE A 237 -3.43 -0.60 -16.15
CA ILE A 237 -3.13 -1.71 -15.24
C ILE A 237 -2.04 -1.30 -14.26
N LYS A 238 -0.92 -0.76 -14.74
CA LYS A 238 0.17 -0.27 -13.89
C LYS A 238 -0.30 0.79 -12.89
N LEU A 239 -1.10 1.76 -13.32
CA LEU A 239 -1.66 2.78 -12.42
C LEU A 239 -2.55 2.19 -11.33
N LEU A 240 -3.41 1.22 -11.67
CA LEU A 240 -4.28 0.55 -10.71
C LEU A 240 -3.48 -0.33 -9.74
N GLN A 241 -2.40 -0.97 -10.19
CA GLN A 241 -1.48 -1.71 -9.32
C GLN A 241 -0.83 -0.78 -8.28
N GLU A 242 -0.32 0.37 -8.71
CA GLU A 242 0.29 1.37 -7.81
C GLU A 242 -0.73 1.96 -6.83
N LEU A 243 -1.96 2.26 -7.29
CA LEU A 243 -3.05 2.70 -6.41
C LEU A 243 -3.42 1.64 -5.37
N SER A 244 -3.56 0.39 -5.79
CA SER A 244 -3.84 -0.74 -4.90
C SER A 244 -2.73 -0.93 -3.86
N ALA A 245 -1.46 -0.85 -4.27
CA ALA A 245 -0.31 -0.97 -3.39
C ALA A 245 -0.28 0.16 -2.35
N PHE A 246 -0.51 1.40 -2.79
CA PHE A 246 -0.62 2.58 -1.93
C PHE A 246 -1.72 2.39 -0.87
N MET A 247 -2.95 2.06 -1.28
CA MET A 247 -4.07 1.87 -0.35
C MET A 247 -3.80 0.74 0.65
N LYS A 248 -3.25 -0.39 0.17
CA LYS A 248 -2.93 -1.54 1.02
C LYS A 248 -1.87 -1.19 2.08
N ALA A 249 -0.82 -0.47 1.69
CA ALA A 249 0.24 -0.07 2.61
C ALA A 249 -0.29 0.90 3.70
N VAL A 250 -1.09 1.89 3.32
CA VAL A 250 -1.68 2.87 4.26
C VAL A 250 -2.65 2.19 5.25
N LEU A 251 -3.47 1.24 4.77
CA LEU A 251 -4.37 0.47 5.65
C LEU A 251 -3.63 -0.50 6.57
N ALA A 252 -2.48 -1.03 6.14
CA ALA A 252 -1.64 -1.89 6.98
C ALA A 252 -1.08 -1.11 8.19
N GLU A 253 -0.59 0.11 7.96
CA GLU A 253 -0.09 0.99 9.04
C GLU A 253 -1.17 1.35 10.06
N GLN A 254 -2.40 1.56 9.59
CA GLN A 254 -3.56 1.80 10.46
C GLN A 254 -3.83 0.61 11.38
N SER A 255 -3.64 -0.61 10.87
CA SER A 255 -3.82 -1.83 11.63
C SER A 255 -2.74 -2.00 12.71
N CYS A 256 -1.50 -1.61 12.42
CA CYS A 256 -0.40 -1.72 13.38
C CYS A 256 -0.62 -0.89 14.66
N ILE A 257 -1.35 0.23 14.56
CA ILE A 257 -1.72 1.05 15.73
C ILE A 257 -2.74 0.30 16.61
N GLU A 258 -3.69 -0.42 16.00
CA GLU A 258 -4.69 -1.24 16.71
C GLU A 258 -4.07 -2.49 17.38
N TYR A 259 -3.08 -3.14 16.73
CA TYR A 259 -2.40 -4.33 17.24
C TYR A 259 -1.26 -4.06 18.24
N HIS A 260 -0.82 -2.80 18.41
CA HIS A 260 0.19 -2.45 19.41
C HIS A 260 -0.36 -2.36 20.84
N ILE A 261 -1.66 -2.55 21.04
CA ILE A 261 -2.21 -2.99 22.32
C ILE A 261 -2.05 -4.52 22.31
N PRO A 262 -1.13 -5.10 23.11
CA PRO A 262 -0.98 -6.54 23.14
C PRO A 262 -2.30 -7.11 23.63
N LEU A 263 -3.01 -7.86 22.78
CA LEU A 263 -4.03 -8.77 23.28
C LEU A 263 -3.28 -9.72 24.19
N THR A 264 -3.44 -9.54 25.51
CA THR A 264 -2.83 -10.46 26.46
C THR A 264 -3.26 -11.87 26.09
N THR A 265 -2.40 -12.86 26.27
CA THR A 265 -2.72 -14.28 26.03
C THR A 265 -4.07 -14.69 26.64
N TRP A 266 -4.47 -14.01 27.71
CA TRP A 266 -5.78 -14.13 28.37
C TRP A 266 -6.96 -13.56 27.57
N GLN A 267 -6.84 -12.42 26.89
CA GLN A 267 -7.90 -11.88 26.01
C GLN A 267 -8.16 -12.78 24.80
N SER A 268 -7.13 -13.46 24.29
CA SER A 268 -7.30 -14.46 23.22
C SER A 268 -8.01 -15.75 23.70
N VAL A 269 -7.97 -16.01 25.01
CA VAL A 269 -8.62 -17.17 25.66
C VAL A 269 -10.04 -16.82 26.10
N THR A 270 -10.32 -15.57 26.49
CA THR A 270 -11.65 -15.11 26.92
C THR A 270 -12.59 -14.68 25.79
N LEU A 271 -12.09 -14.31 24.60
CA LEU A 271 -12.90 -14.02 23.40
C LEU A 271 -13.66 -15.24 22.81
N GLY A 272 -13.79 -16.32 23.60
CA GLY A 272 -14.75 -17.38 23.41
C GLY A 272 -16.15 -17.08 23.98
N SER A 273 -16.38 -15.94 24.65
CA SER A 273 -17.73 -15.45 25.01
C SER A 273 -17.64 -14.01 25.53
N LEU A 274 -18.43 -13.09 24.93
CA LEU A 274 -18.60 -11.65 25.21
C LEU A 274 -17.77 -10.66 24.35
N ALA A 275 -18.48 -9.66 23.83
CA ALA A 275 -17.98 -8.59 22.98
C ALA A 275 -17.06 -7.62 23.75
N PRO A 276 -16.05 -7.02 23.10
CA PRO A 276 -15.14 -6.11 23.76
C PRO A 276 -15.84 -4.79 24.11
N VAL A 277 -15.96 -4.50 25.41
CA VAL A 277 -16.23 -3.14 25.88
C VAL A 277 -14.92 -2.35 25.75
N ALA A 278 -14.91 -1.36 24.85
CA ALA A 278 -13.79 -0.46 24.67
C ALA A 278 -13.62 0.42 25.92
N THR A 279 -12.61 0.15 26.75
CA THR A 279 -12.12 1.11 27.72
C THR A 279 -11.14 2.04 27.02
N TYR A 280 -11.65 3.17 26.53
CA TYR A 280 -10.84 4.34 26.16
C TYR A 280 -10.24 4.94 27.44
N ASP A 281 -9.03 4.55 27.77
CA ASP A 281 -8.16 5.44 28.55
C ASP A 281 -6.70 5.16 28.21
N GLY A 282 -6.23 5.86 27.19
CA GLY A 282 -4.85 5.85 26.73
C GLY A 282 -4.42 7.29 26.49
N VAL A 283 -3.58 7.79 27.39
CA VAL A 283 -2.88 9.08 27.37
C VAL A 283 -2.61 9.55 25.94
N GLN A 284 -3.33 10.59 25.51
CA GLN A 284 -3.05 11.30 24.27
C GLN A 284 -1.69 12.01 24.37
N GLY A 285 -0.64 11.31 23.94
CA GLY A 285 0.59 11.94 23.48
C GLY A 285 0.31 12.67 22.16
N SER A 286 -0.21 13.89 22.26
CA SER A 286 -0.50 14.78 21.13
C SER A 286 0.77 15.25 20.41
N ILE A 287 1.43 14.42 19.60
CA ILE A 287 2.22 14.84 18.42
C ILE A 287 2.26 13.68 17.39
N GLY A 288 1.16 13.45 16.68
CA GLY A 288 1.12 12.48 15.58
C GLY A 288 -0.25 12.51 14.91
N GLY A 289 -0.33 13.10 13.71
CA GLY A 289 -1.60 13.16 12.97
C GLY A 289 -2.15 11.75 12.76
N GLN A 290 -3.47 11.59 12.92
CA GLN A 290 -4.13 10.31 12.67
C GLN A 290 -3.73 9.78 11.28
N VAL A 291 -3.14 8.58 11.26
CA VAL A 291 -2.86 7.84 10.03
C VAL A 291 -4.21 7.31 9.57
N SER A 292 -4.87 7.97 8.61
CA SER A 292 -6.13 7.50 8.03
C SER A 292 -6.10 7.64 6.51
N LEU A 293 -6.74 6.70 5.80
CA LEU A 293 -6.81 6.72 4.34
C LEU A 293 -7.85 7.74 3.88
N PHE A 294 -8.94 7.81 4.64
CA PHE A 294 -10.00 8.80 4.54
C PHE A 294 -10.25 9.39 5.92
N SER A 295 -10.49 10.70 5.97
CA SER A 295 -10.78 11.44 7.20
C SER A 295 -12.21 11.20 7.68
N ASP A 296 -13.15 11.02 6.75
CA ASP A 296 -14.58 10.85 7.03
C ASP A 296 -15.27 10.01 5.92
N THR A 297 -16.53 9.68 6.16
CA THR A 297 -17.38 8.89 5.24
C THR A 297 -17.74 9.64 3.97
N GLN A 298 -17.81 10.98 4.00
CA GLN A 298 -18.10 11.81 2.83
C GLN A 298 -16.94 11.81 1.84
N GLN A 299 -15.70 11.86 2.32
CA GLN A 299 -14.49 11.77 1.52
C GLN A 299 -14.38 10.39 0.87
N LEU A 300 -14.68 9.32 1.62
CA LEU A 300 -14.79 7.98 1.06
C LEU A 300 -15.86 7.94 -0.04
N ALA A 301 -17.07 8.43 0.22
CA ALA A 301 -18.17 8.46 -0.76
C ALA A 301 -17.79 9.20 -2.05
N THR A 302 -17.18 10.38 -1.92
CA THR A 302 -16.70 11.18 -3.05
C THR A 302 -15.66 10.43 -3.87
N PHE A 303 -14.74 9.72 -3.20
CA PHE A 303 -13.73 8.91 -3.87
C PHE A 303 -14.35 7.68 -4.55
N VAL A 304 -15.26 6.96 -3.89
CA VAL A 304 -15.95 5.78 -4.42
C VAL A 304 -16.76 6.12 -5.67
N HIS A 305 -17.57 7.19 -5.62
CA HIS A 305 -18.30 7.70 -6.78
C HIS A 305 -17.40 8.10 -7.95
N SER A 306 -16.13 8.43 -7.68
CA SER A 306 -15.15 8.77 -8.73
C SER A 306 -14.41 7.54 -9.26
N VAL A 307 -13.97 6.64 -8.38
CA VAL A 307 -13.08 5.52 -8.75
C VAL A 307 -13.86 4.33 -9.29
N VAL A 308 -15.02 4.00 -8.73
CA VAL A 308 -15.78 2.80 -9.11
C VAL A 308 -16.21 2.83 -10.58
N PRO A 309 -16.79 3.92 -11.11
CA PRO A 309 -17.07 4.03 -12.54
C PRO A 309 -15.83 3.82 -13.41
N LEU A 310 -14.68 4.37 -13.01
CA LEU A 310 -13.42 4.21 -13.74
C LEU A 310 -12.94 2.77 -13.74
N LEU A 311 -13.02 2.04 -12.62
CA LEU A 311 -12.65 0.62 -12.56
C LEU A 311 -13.45 -0.19 -13.58
N PHE A 312 -14.75 0.07 -13.69
CA PHE A 312 -15.60 -0.62 -14.66
C PHE A 312 -15.36 -0.17 -16.11
N GLN A 313 -14.99 1.10 -16.35
CA GLN A 313 -14.55 1.53 -17.68
C GLN A 313 -13.26 0.82 -18.10
N VAL A 314 -12.28 0.68 -17.19
CA VAL A 314 -11.03 -0.05 -17.48
C VAL A 314 -11.33 -1.54 -17.72
N TRP A 315 -12.26 -2.13 -16.97
CA TRP A 315 -12.70 -3.51 -17.20
C TRP A 315 -13.35 -3.69 -18.58
N ALA A 316 -14.24 -2.78 -18.98
CA ALA A 316 -14.98 -2.88 -20.24
C ALA A 316 -14.08 -2.89 -21.49
N GLU A 317 -12.86 -2.37 -21.40
CA GLU A 317 -11.89 -2.41 -22.51
C GLU A 317 -11.20 -3.76 -22.70
N VAL A 318 -11.10 -4.56 -21.63
CA VAL A 318 -10.41 -5.86 -21.61
C VAL A 318 -11.37 -7.03 -21.48
N GLU A 319 -12.64 -6.76 -21.16
CA GLU A 319 -13.67 -7.78 -21.02
C GLU A 319 -13.85 -8.56 -22.34
N PRO A 320 -13.80 -9.91 -22.31
CA PRO A 320 -13.97 -10.70 -23.51
C PRO A 320 -15.35 -10.48 -24.16
N SER A 321 -15.38 -10.33 -25.48
CA SER A 321 -16.62 -10.14 -26.24
C SER A 321 -17.54 -11.37 -26.17
N SER A 322 -18.81 -11.12 -25.86
CA SER A 322 -19.87 -12.13 -25.63
C SER A 322 -20.11 -13.15 -26.77
N ASN A 323 -19.54 -12.97 -27.96
CA ASN A 323 -19.67 -13.89 -29.09
C ASN A 323 -18.76 -15.13 -28.99
N GLU A 324 -17.80 -15.18 -28.06
CA GLU A 324 -16.94 -16.35 -27.82
C GLU A 324 -17.50 -17.33 -26.77
N HIS A 325 -18.78 -17.21 -26.41
CA HIS A 325 -19.44 -18.08 -25.42
C HIS A 325 -19.78 -19.50 -25.89
N SER A 326 -19.20 -19.96 -27.01
CA SER A 326 -19.22 -21.37 -27.35
C SER A 326 -18.34 -22.14 -26.35
N GLN A 327 -19.01 -22.74 -25.36
CA GLN A 327 -18.50 -23.57 -24.27
C GLN A 327 -18.03 -22.81 -23.02
N GLY A 328 -18.98 -22.50 -22.12
CA GLY A 328 -18.86 -22.63 -20.64
C GLY A 328 -17.59 -22.24 -19.90
N SER A 329 -16.69 -21.46 -20.51
CA SER A 329 -15.33 -21.31 -20.04
C SER A 329 -15.13 -19.86 -19.62
N ASN A 330 -15.00 -19.65 -18.31
CA ASN A 330 -14.66 -18.36 -17.72
C ASN A 330 -13.18 -18.03 -17.98
N ILE A 331 -12.74 -18.16 -19.23
CA ILE A 331 -11.37 -17.96 -19.66
C ILE A 331 -11.18 -16.49 -20.01
N ILE A 332 -10.18 -15.88 -19.39
CA ILE A 332 -9.79 -14.49 -19.61
C ILE A 332 -8.34 -14.43 -20.07
N ASN A 333 -7.99 -13.38 -20.82
CA ASN A 333 -6.61 -13.14 -21.25
C ASN A 333 -5.76 -12.58 -20.09
N GLU A 334 -4.46 -12.41 -20.31
CA GLU A 334 -3.53 -11.89 -19.28
C GLU A 334 -3.90 -10.48 -18.82
N GLU A 335 -4.18 -9.56 -19.74
CA GLU A 335 -4.53 -8.17 -19.43
C GLU A 335 -5.84 -8.06 -18.62
N ALA A 336 -6.85 -8.85 -18.96
CA ALA A 336 -8.11 -8.96 -18.22
C ALA A 336 -7.88 -9.57 -16.84
N THR A 337 -7.03 -10.59 -16.71
CA THR A 337 -6.69 -11.17 -15.40
C THR A 337 -6.02 -10.13 -14.50
N GLU A 338 -5.02 -9.41 -15.00
CA GLU A 338 -4.32 -8.37 -14.24
C GLU A 338 -5.25 -7.22 -13.86
N THR A 339 -6.15 -6.84 -14.77
CA THR A 339 -7.17 -5.82 -14.52
C THR A 339 -8.11 -6.25 -13.40
N LEU A 340 -8.63 -7.48 -13.43
CA LEU A 340 -9.50 -8.00 -12.36
C LEU A 340 -8.77 -8.06 -11.01
N ILE A 341 -7.51 -8.50 -10.99
CA ILE A 341 -6.70 -8.50 -9.76
C ILE A 341 -6.65 -7.10 -9.15
N CYS A 342 -6.41 -6.08 -9.97
CA CYS A 342 -6.38 -4.70 -9.49
C CYS A 342 -7.74 -4.22 -8.99
N ILE A 343 -8.81 -4.46 -9.76
CA ILE A 343 -10.18 -4.03 -9.39
C ILE A 343 -10.62 -4.68 -8.09
N VAL A 344 -10.48 -6.00 -7.97
CA VAL A 344 -10.85 -6.77 -6.77
C VAL A 344 -10.03 -6.33 -5.57
N SER A 345 -8.74 -6.05 -5.75
CA SER A 345 -7.88 -5.56 -4.67
C SER A 345 -8.29 -4.16 -4.20
N ILE A 346 -8.55 -3.23 -5.12
CA ILE A 346 -9.01 -1.87 -4.80
C ILE A 346 -10.35 -1.91 -4.08
N ILE A 347 -11.33 -2.67 -4.59
CA ILE A 347 -12.65 -2.83 -3.94
C ILE A 347 -12.49 -3.42 -2.53
N THR A 348 -11.59 -4.39 -2.36
CA THR A 348 -11.27 -4.96 -1.04
C THR A 348 -10.70 -3.91 -0.08
N GLN A 349 -9.79 -3.04 -0.54
CA GLN A 349 -9.26 -1.96 0.29
C GLN A 349 -10.32 -0.91 0.63
N LEU A 350 -11.19 -0.57 -0.32
CA LEU A 350 -12.31 0.34 -0.10
C LEU A 350 -13.30 -0.24 0.92
N TRP A 351 -13.62 -1.53 0.83
CA TRP A 351 -14.46 -2.22 1.80
C TRP A 351 -13.86 -2.18 3.20
N LYS A 352 -12.56 -2.47 3.34
CA LYS A 352 -11.86 -2.38 4.63
C LYS A 352 -11.88 -0.96 5.20
N ALA A 353 -11.69 0.05 4.37
CA ALA A 353 -11.77 1.44 4.78
C ALA A 353 -13.18 1.83 5.23
N ALA A 354 -14.21 1.40 4.49
CA ALA A 354 -15.61 1.61 4.84
C ALA A 354 -15.97 0.93 6.17
N HIS A 355 -15.51 -0.30 6.39
CA HIS A 355 -15.78 -1.04 7.62
C HIS A 355 -15.16 -0.36 8.85
N ARG A 356 -13.93 0.13 8.76
CA ARG A 356 -13.27 0.88 9.85
C ARG A 356 -13.99 2.18 10.18
N LEU A 357 -14.41 2.92 9.16
CA LEU A 357 -15.20 4.14 9.36
C LEU A 357 -16.57 3.81 9.98
N ALA A 358 -17.16 2.67 9.61
CA ALA A 358 -18.41 2.21 10.20
C ALA A 358 -18.25 1.77 11.66
N GLU A 359 -17.14 1.15 12.06
CA GLU A 359 -16.86 0.88 13.48
C GLU A 359 -16.85 2.16 14.33
N GLN A 360 -16.43 3.28 13.73
CA GLN A 360 -16.51 4.61 14.34
C GLN A 360 -17.90 5.25 14.20
N THR A 361 -18.66 4.92 13.14
CA THR A 361 -19.97 5.51 12.78
C THR A 361 -20.92 4.45 12.16
N SER A 362 -21.62 3.67 12.98
CA SER A 362 -22.19 2.35 12.58
C SER A 362 -23.23 2.30 11.45
N THR A 363 -23.77 3.43 11.00
CA THR A 363 -24.86 3.48 9.99
C THR A 363 -24.44 4.09 8.65
N GLU A 364 -23.25 4.69 8.55
CA GLU A 364 -22.91 5.57 7.44
C GLU A 364 -22.40 4.87 6.17
N CYS A 365 -22.07 3.57 6.21
CA CYS A 365 -21.43 2.88 5.08
C CYS A 365 -22.35 1.94 4.27
N ASN A 366 -23.64 1.84 4.59
CA ASN A 366 -24.57 0.95 3.87
C ASN A 366 -24.74 1.34 2.39
N TRP A 367 -24.59 2.62 2.04
CA TRP A 367 -24.61 3.09 0.64
C TRP A 367 -23.52 2.43 -0.21
N PHE A 368 -22.37 2.12 0.38
CA PHE A 368 -21.22 1.51 -0.30
C PHE A 368 -21.59 0.14 -0.90
N LEU A 369 -22.30 -0.67 -0.11
CA LEU A 369 -22.83 -1.96 -0.56
C LEU A 369 -23.83 -1.77 -1.70
N GLY A 370 -24.75 -0.81 -1.57
CA GLY A 370 -25.76 -0.55 -2.59
C GLY A 370 -25.16 -0.22 -3.96
N GLU A 371 -24.13 0.64 -3.98
CA GLU A 371 -23.51 1.10 -5.23
C GLU A 371 -22.69 0.03 -5.95
N LEU A 372 -21.98 -0.81 -5.19
CA LEU A 372 -21.07 -1.82 -5.74
C LEU A 372 -21.75 -3.15 -6.06
N LYS A 373 -22.77 -3.55 -5.27
CA LYS A 373 -23.36 -4.88 -5.33
C LYS A 373 -23.82 -5.26 -6.74
N SER A 374 -24.72 -4.48 -7.34
CA SER A 374 -25.29 -4.80 -8.65
C SER A 374 -24.23 -4.87 -9.77
N LYS A 375 -23.34 -3.87 -9.82
CA LYS A 375 -22.26 -3.78 -10.82
C LYS A 375 -21.25 -4.92 -10.67
N PHE A 376 -20.82 -5.20 -9.44
CA PHE A 376 -19.87 -6.28 -9.16
C PHE A 376 -20.47 -7.65 -9.48
N GLN A 377 -21.74 -7.89 -9.13
CA GLN A 377 -22.42 -9.13 -9.47
C GLN A 377 -22.50 -9.35 -10.99
N PHE A 378 -22.86 -8.32 -11.75
CA PHE A 378 -23.09 -8.45 -13.18
C PHE A 378 -21.79 -8.49 -14.01
N HIS A 379 -20.83 -7.61 -13.71
CA HIS A 379 -19.62 -7.45 -14.53
C HIS A 379 -18.44 -8.30 -14.05
N ILE A 380 -18.33 -8.59 -12.75
CA ILE A 380 -17.16 -9.29 -12.18
C ILE A 380 -17.51 -10.75 -11.85
N MET A 381 -18.57 -10.98 -11.06
CA MET A 381 -18.93 -12.33 -10.60
C MET A 381 -19.45 -13.25 -11.71
N ARG A 382 -19.84 -12.71 -12.86
CA ARG A 382 -20.13 -13.51 -14.07
C ARG A 382 -18.96 -14.40 -14.48
N TRP A 383 -17.73 -13.91 -14.29
CA TRP A 383 -16.50 -14.60 -14.67
C TRP A 383 -15.98 -15.53 -13.57
N PHE A 384 -16.64 -15.63 -12.41
CA PHE A 384 -16.19 -16.47 -11.30
C PHE A 384 -16.64 -17.94 -11.43
N PRO A 385 -15.74 -18.93 -11.21
CA PRO A 385 -14.28 -18.81 -11.07
C PRO A 385 -13.59 -18.50 -12.41
N CYS A 386 -12.57 -17.64 -12.39
CA CYS A 386 -11.79 -17.22 -13.56
C CYS A 386 -10.63 -18.19 -13.85
N TYR A 387 -10.32 -18.34 -15.14
CA TYR A 387 -9.20 -19.12 -15.66
C TYR A 387 -8.42 -18.29 -16.69
N ARG A 388 -7.11 -18.48 -16.81
CA ARG A 388 -6.28 -17.82 -17.82
C ARG A 388 -5.82 -18.82 -18.87
N ARG A 389 -5.89 -18.45 -20.15
CA ARG A 389 -5.29 -19.26 -21.23
C ARG A 389 -3.76 -19.08 -21.23
N ILE A 390 -3.03 -20.19 -21.27
CA ILE A 390 -1.57 -20.21 -21.46
C ILE A 390 -1.29 -20.57 -22.92
N ASP A 391 -0.64 -19.66 -23.65
CA ASP A 391 -0.07 -19.96 -24.96
C ASP A 391 1.24 -20.75 -24.75
N VAL A 392 1.23 -22.03 -25.12
CA VAL A 392 2.40 -22.90 -24.94
C VAL A 392 3.45 -22.59 -26.02
N SER A 393 4.33 -21.63 -25.76
CA SER A 393 5.62 -21.53 -26.46
C SER A 393 6.74 -22.13 -25.62
N ASP A 394 7.25 -23.28 -26.09
CA ASP A 394 8.50 -23.98 -25.74
C ASP A 394 8.78 -24.50 -24.31
N LYS A 395 8.94 -25.84 -24.26
CA LYS A 395 9.68 -26.67 -23.30
C LYS A 395 9.18 -26.78 -21.84
N LYS A 396 8.19 -27.66 -21.65
CA LYS A 396 8.28 -28.88 -20.79
C LYS A 396 6.96 -29.66 -20.85
N LYS A 397 6.91 -30.69 -21.70
CA LYS A 397 5.81 -31.67 -21.71
C LYS A 397 5.85 -32.51 -20.42
N LYS A 398 4.89 -32.31 -19.53
CA LYS A 398 4.45 -33.33 -18.57
C LYS A 398 2.96 -33.64 -18.80
N ARG A 399 2.65 -34.93 -18.61
CA ARG A 399 1.45 -35.63 -19.09
C ARG A 399 0.21 -35.36 -18.22
N GLY A 400 -0.94 -35.29 -18.89
CA GLY A 400 -2.27 -35.56 -18.34
C GLY A 400 -2.93 -34.35 -17.67
N ASP A 401 -4.10 -33.97 -18.21
CA ASP A 401 -5.11 -33.06 -17.65
C ASP A 401 -4.98 -31.56 -18.01
N ASP A 402 -6.03 -31.04 -18.67
CA ASP A 402 -6.34 -29.65 -19.05
C ASP A 402 -5.20 -28.82 -19.72
N TYR A 403 -4.85 -29.21 -20.94
CA TYR A 403 -3.83 -28.53 -21.74
C TYR A 403 -4.24 -27.09 -22.07
N GLY A 404 -3.64 -26.13 -21.36
CA GLY A 404 -3.66 -24.70 -21.73
C GLY A 404 -4.38 -23.76 -20.76
N LEU A 405 -4.81 -24.23 -19.58
CA LEU A 405 -5.50 -23.39 -18.59
C LEU A 405 -4.68 -23.23 -17.30
N GLN A 406 -4.47 -21.97 -16.90
CA GLN A 406 -3.96 -21.59 -15.59
C GLN A 406 -5.12 -21.20 -14.66
N TYR A 407 -5.15 -21.79 -13.47
CA TYR A 407 -6.12 -21.43 -12.45
C TYR A 407 -5.71 -20.11 -11.75
N CYS A 408 -6.61 -19.13 -11.71
CA CYS A 408 -6.35 -17.82 -11.08
C CYS A 408 -6.76 -17.83 -9.60
N ASP A 409 -6.15 -18.69 -8.78
CA ASP A 409 -6.69 -19.04 -7.46
C ASP A 409 -6.74 -17.91 -6.45
N ASN A 410 -5.69 -17.10 -6.37
CA ASN A 410 -5.67 -15.94 -5.47
C ASN A 410 -6.72 -14.88 -5.86
N LEU A 411 -6.96 -14.72 -7.17
CA LEU A 411 -8.03 -13.86 -7.68
C LEU A 411 -9.40 -14.44 -7.31
N ASN A 412 -9.62 -15.73 -7.58
CA ASN A 412 -10.87 -16.42 -7.27
C ASN A 412 -11.18 -16.40 -5.76
N LEU A 413 -10.18 -16.61 -4.91
CA LEU A 413 -10.34 -16.47 -3.46
C LEU A 413 -10.75 -15.05 -3.06
N SER A 414 -10.16 -14.03 -3.67
CA SER A 414 -10.49 -12.64 -3.37
C SER A 414 -11.90 -12.27 -3.85
N MET A 415 -12.31 -12.77 -5.03
CA MET A 415 -13.68 -12.62 -5.54
C MET A 415 -14.70 -13.33 -4.63
N ALA A 416 -14.39 -14.56 -4.19
CA ALA A 416 -15.22 -15.30 -3.26
C ALA A 416 -15.35 -14.58 -1.91
N ALA A 417 -14.25 -14.02 -1.38
CA ALA A 417 -14.26 -13.24 -0.14
C ALA A 417 -15.22 -12.04 -0.23
N LEU A 418 -15.08 -11.23 -1.27
CA LEU A 418 -15.98 -10.10 -1.52
C LEU A 418 -17.42 -10.56 -1.72
N ALA A 419 -17.61 -11.71 -2.38
CA ALA A 419 -18.94 -12.21 -2.65
C ALA A 419 -19.72 -12.57 -1.38
N LEU A 420 -19.02 -13.16 -0.41
CA LEU A 420 -19.57 -13.47 0.91
C LEU A 420 -19.84 -12.19 1.71
N GLN A 421 -18.91 -11.22 1.68
CA GLN A 421 -19.04 -9.96 2.40
C GLN A 421 -20.24 -9.13 1.93
N PHE A 422 -20.49 -9.08 0.61
CA PHE A 422 -21.61 -8.32 0.04
C PHE A 422 -22.96 -9.04 0.14
N SER A 423 -23.00 -10.23 0.76
CA SER A 423 -24.21 -11.04 0.93
C SER A 423 -24.99 -11.16 -0.39
N PHE A 424 -24.30 -11.63 -1.44
CA PHE A 424 -24.93 -11.87 -2.74
C PHE A 424 -25.93 -13.04 -2.71
N SER A 425 -26.55 -13.31 -3.85
CA SER A 425 -27.52 -14.40 -4.00
C SER A 425 -26.99 -15.76 -3.53
N ARG A 426 -27.90 -16.63 -3.06
CA ARG A 426 -27.61 -18.03 -2.69
C ARG A 426 -26.82 -18.80 -3.75
N SER A 427 -27.12 -18.55 -5.04
CA SER A 427 -26.42 -19.19 -6.16
C SER A 427 -24.91 -18.91 -6.20
N LEU A 428 -24.49 -17.69 -5.80
CA LEU A 428 -23.08 -17.31 -5.75
C LEU A 428 -22.40 -17.89 -4.51
N TYR A 429 -23.13 -17.97 -3.39
CA TYR A 429 -22.66 -18.66 -2.20
C TYR A 429 -22.38 -20.14 -2.49
N ASP A 430 -23.32 -20.85 -3.12
CA ASP A 430 -23.16 -22.28 -3.47
C ASP A 430 -21.99 -22.50 -4.44
N ARG A 431 -21.81 -21.58 -5.40
CA ARG A 431 -20.69 -21.61 -6.35
C ARG A 431 -19.34 -21.37 -5.65
N ALA A 432 -19.28 -20.41 -4.74
CA ALA A 432 -18.07 -20.11 -3.96
C ALA A 432 -17.71 -21.30 -3.04
N SER A 433 -18.68 -21.83 -2.30
CA SER A 433 -18.48 -22.99 -1.43
C SER A 433 -18.04 -24.23 -2.22
N SER A 434 -18.65 -24.49 -3.37
CA SER A 434 -18.25 -25.57 -4.28
C SER A 434 -16.82 -25.39 -4.81
N PHE A 435 -16.44 -24.16 -5.15
CA PHE A 435 -15.07 -23.83 -5.56
C PHE A 435 -14.06 -24.10 -4.44
N LEU A 436 -14.34 -23.63 -3.22
CA LEU A 436 -13.47 -23.82 -2.05
C LEU A 436 -13.29 -25.30 -1.71
N ALA A 437 -14.38 -26.09 -1.70
CA ALA A 437 -14.32 -27.53 -1.45
C ALA A 437 -13.50 -28.27 -2.51
N LYS A 438 -13.65 -27.91 -3.80
CA LYS A 438 -12.83 -28.47 -4.88
C LYS A 438 -11.36 -28.09 -4.74
N LEU A 439 -11.08 -26.81 -4.44
CA LEU A 439 -9.71 -26.31 -4.27
C LEU A 439 -8.98 -27.02 -3.11
N LEU A 440 -9.65 -27.22 -1.97
CA LEU A 440 -9.09 -27.93 -0.82
C LEU A 440 -8.76 -29.41 -1.13
N ARG A 441 -9.56 -30.07 -1.97
CA ARG A 441 -9.37 -31.49 -2.33
C ARG A 441 -8.33 -31.70 -3.43
N ASP A 442 -8.04 -30.69 -4.24
CA ASP A 442 -7.11 -30.79 -5.36
C ASP A 442 -5.64 -30.76 -4.92
N ARG A 443 -4.91 -31.85 -5.19
CA ARG A 443 -3.49 -31.99 -4.81
C ARG A 443 -2.56 -31.20 -5.74
N ASN A 444 -2.98 -30.97 -6.98
CA ASN A 444 -2.14 -30.36 -8.01
C ASN A 444 -2.02 -28.85 -7.83
N ARG A 445 -2.92 -28.24 -7.06
CA ARG A 445 -2.97 -26.80 -6.80
C ARG A 445 -2.33 -26.41 -5.47
N ASP A 446 -1.84 -27.37 -4.69
CA ASP A 446 -1.20 -27.11 -3.39
C ASP A 446 0.06 -26.24 -3.55
N GLY A 447 -0.02 -24.98 -3.12
CA GLY A 447 1.10 -24.03 -3.18
C GLY A 447 0.96 -22.95 -4.26
N GLU A 448 -0.02 -23.07 -5.16
CA GLU A 448 -0.36 -22.04 -6.17
C GLU A 448 -1.17 -20.87 -5.59
N TYR A 449 -1.70 -21.04 -4.37
CA TYR A 449 -2.53 -20.06 -3.68
C TYR A 449 -2.03 -19.74 -2.26
N GLN A 450 -2.41 -18.56 -1.76
CA GLN A 450 -2.15 -18.13 -0.39
C GLN A 450 -3.09 -18.87 0.56
N LEU A 451 -2.54 -19.81 1.33
CA LEU A 451 -3.31 -20.65 2.25
C LEU A 451 -4.03 -19.83 3.33
N ALA A 452 -3.43 -18.73 3.79
CA ALA A 452 -4.07 -17.80 4.72
C ALA A 452 -5.37 -17.21 4.12
N SER A 453 -5.36 -16.76 2.87
CA SER A 453 -6.54 -16.22 2.19
C SER A 453 -7.63 -17.29 2.03
N LEU A 454 -7.26 -18.52 1.69
CA LEU A 454 -8.22 -19.63 1.62
C LEU A 454 -8.89 -19.86 2.98
N VAL A 455 -8.11 -19.91 4.05
CA VAL A 455 -8.62 -20.09 5.42
C VAL A 455 -9.56 -18.97 5.83
N GLU A 456 -9.23 -17.71 5.55
CA GLU A 456 -10.13 -16.57 5.84
C GLU A 456 -11.49 -16.71 5.15
N VAL A 457 -11.49 -17.10 3.87
CA VAL A 457 -12.74 -17.27 3.11
C VAL A 457 -13.54 -18.46 3.65
N VAL A 458 -12.89 -19.59 3.94
CA VAL A 458 -13.59 -20.75 4.53
C VAL A 458 -14.18 -20.42 5.90
N LEU A 459 -13.46 -19.68 6.74
CA LEU A 459 -13.96 -19.21 8.03
C LEU A 459 -15.18 -18.28 7.87
N ALA A 460 -15.15 -17.37 6.89
CA ALA A 460 -16.30 -16.51 6.60
C ALA A 460 -17.55 -17.28 6.14
N VAL A 461 -17.37 -18.46 5.53
CA VAL A 461 -18.46 -19.37 5.15
C VAL A 461 -19.00 -20.13 6.36
N LEU A 462 -18.12 -20.60 7.25
CA LEU A 462 -18.45 -21.45 8.40
C LEU A 462 -18.99 -20.67 9.61
N ILE A 463 -18.48 -19.45 9.84
CA ILE A 463 -18.88 -18.55 10.93
C ILE A 463 -19.39 -17.25 10.29
N PRO A 464 -20.68 -17.19 9.91
CA PRO A 464 -21.26 -15.97 9.36
C PRO A 464 -21.24 -14.85 10.40
N SER A 465 -20.85 -13.64 9.99
CA SER A 465 -20.88 -12.44 10.84
C SER A 465 -22.33 -12.12 11.29
N PRO A 466 -22.55 -11.55 12.49
CA PRO A 466 -23.88 -11.12 12.94
C PRO A 466 -24.59 -10.16 11.97
N THR A 467 -23.86 -9.41 11.15
CA THR A 467 -24.42 -8.54 10.09
C THR A 467 -24.94 -9.30 8.87
N THR A 468 -24.53 -10.56 8.71
CA THR A 468 -24.98 -11.49 7.66
C THR A 468 -26.08 -12.45 8.14
N ARG A 469 -26.71 -12.15 9.30
CA ARG A 469 -27.83 -12.91 9.88
C ARG A 469 -29.06 -12.90 8.97
N ASN A 470 -29.00 -13.73 7.95
CA ASN A 470 -30.16 -14.51 7.56
C ASN A 470 -29.84 -15.95 7.92
N SER A 471 -30.21 -16.34 9.14
CA SER A 471 -29.90 -17.61 9.79
C SER A 471 -30.45 -18.87 9.09
N ASP A 472 -31.19 -18.71 7.99
CA ASP A 472 -31.97 -19.81 7.38
C ASP A 472 -31.39 -20.34 6.06
N TYR A 473 -30.18 -19.93 5.65
CA TYR A 473 -29.68 -20.20 4.29
C TYR A 473 -28.57 -21.25 4.14
N LEU A 474 -28.00 -21.82 5.22
CA LEU A 474 -26.96 -22.85 5.06
C LEU A 474 -27.57 -24.25 4.89
N PRO A 475 -27.37 -24.92 3.75
CA PRO A 475 -27.60 -26.36 3.69
C PRO A 475 -26.61 -27.05 4.65
N PRO A 476 -27.04 -27.99 5.49
CA PRO A 476 -26.15 -28.71 6.42
C PRO A 476 -25.00 -29.45 5.71
N SER A 477 -25.12 -29.74 4.41
CA SER A 477 -24.09 -30.39 3.61
C SER A 477 -22.86 -29.50 3.31
N THR A 478 -23.03 -28.18 3.31
CA THR A 478 -21.96 -27.25 2.87
C THR A 478 -20.83 -27.14 3.89
N PRO A 479 -21.09 -26.93 5.20
CA PRO A 479 -20.05 -26.97 6.22
C PRO A 479 -19.30 -28.30 6.26
N ALA A 480 -20.02 -29.43 6.18
CA ALA A 480 -19.41 -30.76 6.21
C ALA A 480 -18.42 -30.96 5.06
N SER A 481 -18.77 -30.55 3.83
CA SER A 481 -17.87 -30.67 2.68
C SER A 481 -16.62 -29.78 2.81
N LEU A 482 -16.72 -28.61 3.44
CA LEU A 482 -15.58 -27.71 3.63
C LEU A 482 -14.67 -28.18 4.75
N LEU A 483 -15.23 -28.72 5.84
CA LEU A 483 -14.46 -29.34 6.93
C LEU A 483 -13.72 -30.57 6.42
N ASP A 484 -14.39 -31.42 5.63
CA ASP A 484 -13.78 -32.58 4.98
C ASP A 484 -12.65 -32.18 4.03
N GLY A 485 -12.88 -31.18 3.17
CA GLY A 485 -11.83 -30.63 2.31
C GLY A 485 -10.65 -30.07 3.12
N SER A 486 -10.93 -29.33 4.20
CA SER A 486 -9.92 -28.70 5.05
C SER A 486 -9.07 -29.75 5.78
N PHE A 487 -9.71 -30.78 6.33
CA PHE A 487 -9.03 -31.92 6.93
C PHE A 487 -8.19 -32.66 5.90
N THR A 488 -8.74 -32.95 4.72
CA THR A 488 -8.02 -33.64 3.63
C THR A 488 -6.79 -32.85 3.20
N CYS A 489 -6.91 -31.52 3.06
CA CYS A 489 -5.79 -30.64 2.75
C CYS A 489 -4.74 -30.67 3.88
N TYR A 490 -5.15 -30.54 5.15
CA TYR A 490 -4.24 -30.58 6.29
C TYR A 490 -3.49 -31.91 6.42
N ALA A 491 -4.18 -33.03 6.23
CA ALA A 491 -3.62 -34.37 6.28
C ALA A 491 -2.65 -34.64 5.12
N ARG A 492 -2.91 -34.05 3.95
CA ARG A 492 -2.08 -34.19 2.74
C ARG A 492 -0.81 -33.33 2.80
N LEU A 493 -0.89 -32.11 3.33
CA LEU A 493 0.24 -31.18 3.35
C LEU A 493 1.35 -31.66 4.30
N HIS A 494 2.61 -31.46 3.89
CA HIS A 494 3.78 -31.85 4.68
C HIS A 494 3.79 -31.14 6.06
N PRO A 495 4.04 -31.85 7.18
CA PRO A 495 3.97 -31.27 8.53
C PRO A 495 4.83 -30.01 8.76
N LEU A 496 5.99 -29.92 8.08
CA LEU A 496 6.90 -28.77 8.19
C LEU A 496 6.59 -27.61 7.24
N LYS A 497 5.53 -27.68 6.42
CA LYS A 497 5.12 -26.56 5.56
C LYS A 497 4.66 -25.41 6.46
N LYS A 498 5.37 -24.28 6.42
CA LYS A 498 5.17 -23.12 7.32
C LYS A 498 3.70 -22.69 7.43
N ASP A 499 2.99 -22.65 6.31
CA ASP A 499 1.63 -22.15 6.27
C ASP A 499 0.57 -23.21 6.64
N ARG A 500 0.94 -24.49 6.78
CA ARG A 500 -0.02 -25.58 7.07
C ARG A 500 -0.80 -25.33 8.37
N SER A 501 -0.16 -24.70 9.35
CA SER A 501 -0.79 -24.33 10.63
C SER A 501 -1.99 -23.39 10.47
N GLN A 502 -2.07 -22.63 9.37
CA GLN A 502 -3.23 -21.76 9.11
C GLN A 502 -4.54 -22.55 9.04
N LEU A 503 -4.53 -23.78 8.52
CA LEU A 503 -5.71 -24.66 8.46
C LEU A 503 -6.24 -25.03 9.85
N LEU A 504 -5.40 -25.03 10.89
CA LEU A 504 -5.83 -25.31 12.26
C LEU A 504 -6.78 -24.24 12.79
N ARG A 505 -6.78 -23.02 12.23
CA ARG A 505 -7.77 -21.99 12.57
C ARG A 505 -9.19 -22.44 12.24
N ILE A 506 -9.36 -23.23 11.16
CA ILE A 506 -10.66 -23.83 10.79
C ILE A 506 -11.07 -24.87 11.82
N LEU A 507 -10.14 -25.72 12.26
CA LEU A 507 -10.41 -26.69 13.33
C LEU A 507 -10.81 -25.99 14.64
N LEU A 508 -10.06 -24.95 15.04
CA LEU A 508 -10.36 -24.17 16.23
C LEU A 508 -11.73 -23.48 16.12
N ALA A 509 -12.08 -22.92 14.97
CA ALA A 509 -13.42 -22.41 14.70
C ALA A 509 -14.50 -23.50 14.77
N ALA A 510 -14.24 -24.69 14.24
CA ALA A 510 -15.22 -25.79 14.23
C ALA A 510 -15.49 -26.38 15.62
N THR A 511 -14.61 -26.13 16.59
CA THR A 511 -14.72 -26.62 17.97
C THR A 511 -15.35 -25.62 18.95
N THR A 512 -15.79 -24.44 18.49
CA THR A 512 -16.51 -23.48 19.34
C THR A 512 -17.97 -23.90 19.53
N ILE A 513 -18.52 -23.60 20.72
CA ILE A 513 -19.82 -24.10 21.21
C ILE A 513 -21.02 -23.59 20.39
N ASP A 514 -20.86 -22.47 19.69
CA ASP A 514 -21.96 -21.70 19.08
C ASP A 514 -22.64 -22.35 17.87
N ASN A 515 -22.11 -23.43 17.29
CA ASN A 515 -22.72 -24.07 16.11
C ASN A 515 -22.73 -25.60 16.20
N LYS A 516 -23.86 -26.16 16.67
CA LYS A 516 -23.98 -27.59 16.97
C LYS A 516 -23.69 -28.52 15.79
N HIS A 517 -24.12 -28.12 14.60
CA HIS A 517 -23.96 -28.91 13.38
C HIS A 517 -22.52 -29.00 12.88
N ILE A 518 -21.65 -28.07 13.31
CA ILE A 518 -20.25 -28.02 12.88
C ILE A 518 -19.37 -28.89 13.77
N TRP A 519 -19.55 -28.84 15.09
CA TRP A 519 -18.72 -29.62 16.01
C TRP A 519 -19.06 -31.12 15.99
N GLU A 520 -20.30 -31.49 15.67
CA GLU A 520 -20.72 -32.91 15.58
C GLU A 520 -20.17 -33.64 14.36
N CYS A 521 -19.62 -32.93 13.36
CA CYS A 521 -19.07 -33.53 12.15
C CYS A 521 -17.94 -34.53 12.47
N GLU A 522 -18.01 -35.74 11.88
CA GLU A 522 -17.03 -36.81 12.06
C GLU A 522 -15.61 -36.37 11.68
N GLN A 523 -15.48 -35.50 10.68
CA GLN A 523 -14.19 -34.98 10.21
C GLN A 523 -13.48 -34.15 11.27
N VAL A 524 -14.21 -33.46 12.16
CA VAL A 524 -13.62 -32.70 13.27
C VAL A 524 -12.97 -33.66 14.27
N GLU A 525 -13.63 -34.79 14.57
CA GLU A 525 -13.07 -35.83 15.44
C GLU A 525 -11.84 -36.48 14.82
N ALA A 526 -11.90 -36.84 13.53
CA ALA A 526 -10.75 -37.36 12.79
C ALA A 526 -9.57 -36.38 12.80
N TRP A 527 -9.83 -35.07 12.67
CA TRP A 527 -8.81 -34.04 12.71
C TRP A 527 -8.19 -33.88 14.10
N ILE A 528 -8.99 -33.91 15.17
CA ILE A 528 -8.50 -33.92 16.55
C ILE A 528 -7.61 -35.14 16.81
N LYS A 529 -8.06 -36.33 16.37
CA LYS A 529 -7.29 -37.57 16.50
C LYS A 529 -5.95 -37.48 15.77
N LEU A 530 -5.94 -36.92 14.55
CA LEU A 530 -4.70 -36.67 13.81
C LEU A 530 -3.79 -35.70 14.57
N LEU A 531 -4.30 -34.56 15.03
CA LEU A 531 -3.55 -33.56 15.80
C LEU A 531 -2.83 -34.16 17.01
N VAL A 532 -3.54 -34.97 17.81
CA VAL A 532 -2.96 -35.64 18.98
C VAL A 532 -1.90 -36.67 18.57
N THR A 533 -2.10 -37.37 17.45
CA THR A 533 -1.11 -38.30 16.90
C THR A 533 0.15 -37.54 16.46
N GLU A 534 0.01 -36.36 15.84
CA GLU A 534 1.16 -35.54 15.45
C GLU A 534 1.96 -35.04 16.65
N LEU A 535 1.29 -34.66 17.74
CA LEU A 535 1.95 -34.30 19.00
C LEU A 535 2.77 -35.45 19.60
N ALA A 536 2.29 -36.69 19.45
CA ALA A 536 2.92 -37.87 20.04
C ALA A 536 4.08 -38.43 19.18
N GLU A 537 3.98 -38.36 17.85
CA GLU A 537 4.82 -39.19 16.97
C GLU A 537 5.62 -38.41 15.92
N LYS A 538 5.24 -37.17 15.60
CA LYS A 538 5.83 -36.39 14.49
C LYS A 538 6.68 -35.21 14.98
N VAL A 539 7.41 -34.59 14.05
CA VAL A 539 8.03 -33.28 14.29
C VAL A 539 6.92 -32.23 14.37
N VAL A 540 6.89 -31.48 15.46
CA VAL A 540 5.79 -30.58 15.79
C VAL A 540 6.16 -29.14 15.45
N THR A 541 5.25 -28.43 14.78
CA THR A 541 5.38 -26.98 14.53
C THR A 541 4.71 -26.17 15.63
N GLU A 542 5.13 -24.92 15.84
CA GLU A 542 4.54 -23.98 16.81
C GLU A 542 3.00 -23.95 16.74
N GLY A 543 2.41 -23.81 15.55
CA GLY A 543 0.95 -23.74 15.41
C GLY A 543 0.19 -25.00 15.84
N VAL A 544 0.82 -26.19 15.80
CA VAL A 544 0.20 -27.44 16.29
C VAL A 544 0.14 -27.44 17.82
N VAL A 545 1.20 -26.97 18.49
CA VAL A 545 1.22 -26.81 19.95
C VAL A 545 0.24 -25.73 20.38
N GLU A 546 0.17 -24.61 19.68
CA GLU A 546 -0.77 -23.53 19.97
C GLU A 546 -2.22 -24.00 19.85
N ALA A 547 -2.57 -24.70 18.77
CA ALA A 547 -3.90 -25.27 18.61
C ALA A 547 -4.25 -26.27 19.73
N ALA A 548 -3.31 -27.12 20.12
CA ALA A 548 -3.48 -28.07 21.22
C ALA A 548 -3.73 -27.37 22.58
N ILE A 549 -2.98 -26.29 22.85
CA ILE A 549 -3.18 -25.47 24.05
C ILE A 549 -4.58 -24.84 24.03
N ILE A 550 -4.99 -24.25 22.90
CA ILE A 550 -6.31 -23.62 22.79
C ILE A 550 -7.43 -24.64 23.01
N LEU A 551 -7.32 -25.84 22.43
CA LEU A 551 -8.30 -26.92 22.63
C LEU A 551 -8.35 -27.42 24.08
N GLY A 552 -7.18 -27.53 24.73
CA GLY A 552 -7.08 -27.88 26.15
C GLY A 552 -7.70 -26.84 27.06
N LEU A 553 -7.39 -25.56 26.83
CA LEU A 553 -7.94 -24.42 27.56
C LEU A 553 -9.46 -24.26 27.36
N ARG A 554 -9.99 -24.62 26.19
CA ARG A 554 -11.44 -24.65 25.93
C ARG A 554 -12.16 -25.84 26.56
N GLY A 555 -11.44 -26.76 27.20
CA GLY A 555 -12.03 -27.94 27.82
C GLY A 555 -12.67 -28.93 26.84
N ASN A 556 -12.20 -28.97 25.58
CA ASN A 556 -12.81 -29.82 24.55
C ASN A 556 -12.74 -31.32 24.94
N SER A 557 -13.91 -31.95 25.12
CA SER A 557 -14.04 -33.33 25.60
C SER A 557 -13.41 -34.37 24.66
N ARG A 558 -13.60 -34.21 23.35
CA ARG A 558 -13.02 -35.10 22.32
C ARG A 558 -11.49 -35.02 22.29
N PHE A 559 -10.93 -33.81 22.43
CA PHE A 559 -9.48 -33.61 22.53
C PHE A 559 -8.92 -34.28 23.79
N ARG A 560 -9.56 -34.10 24.96
CA ARG A 560 -9.15 -34.76 26.20
C ARG A 560 -9.18 -36.29 26.10
N LEU A 561 -10.24 -36.85 25.52
CA LEU A 561 -10.39 -38.29 25.33
C LEU A 561 -9.22 -38.91 24.54
N HIS A 562 -8.77 -38.23 23.48
CA HIS A 562 -7.62 -38.70 22.70
C HIS A 562 -6.26 -38.35 23.33
N LEU A 563 -6.18 -37.25 24.09
CA LEU A 563 -4.95 -36.78 24.74
C LEU A 563 -4.53 -37.71 25.89
N THR A 564 -5.46 -38.08 26.78
CA THR A 564 -5.21 -38.88 27.99
C THR A 564 -4.35 -40.13 27.77
N PRO A 565 -4.66 -41.03 26.80
CA PRO A 565 -3.85 -42.23 26.58
C PRO A 565 -2.45 -41.96 26.01
N ARG A 566 -2.17 -40.74 25.51
CA ARG A 566 -0.91 -40.40 24.81
C ARG A 566 -0.08 -39.35 25.54
N LYS A 567 -0.47 -38.94 26.76
CA LYS A 567 0.21 -37.88 27.53
C LYS A 567 1.72 -38.14 27.64
N GLU A 568 2.13 -39.33 28.06
CA GLU A 568 3.54 -39.67 28.26
C GLU A 568 4.36 -39.61 26.95
N HIS A 569 3.80 -40.16 25.87
CA HIS A 569 4.43 -40.15 24.54
C HIS A 569 4.59 -38.71 24.01
N ILE A 570 3.61 -37.83 24.26
CA ILE A 570 3.68 -36.41 23.88
C ILE A 570 4.76 -35.68 24.68
N GLN A 571 4.87 -35.95 25.99
CA GLN A 571 5.93 -35.39 26.83
C GLN A 571 7.31 -35.79 26.33
N GLU A 572 7.48 -37.07 26.04
CA GLU A 572 8.72 -37.62 25.53
C GLU A 572 9.09 -37.03 24.17
N ASN A 573 8.13 -36.98 23.23
CA ASN A 573 8.37 -36.46 21.89
C ASN A 573 8.75 -34.97 21.90
N LEU A 574 8.00 -34.12 22.62
CA LEU A 574 8.27 -32.69 22.68
C LEU A 574 9.59 -32.37 23.39
N ARG A 575 9.99 -33.17 24.41
CA ARG A 575 11.30 -33.02 25.07
C ARG A 575 12.46 -33.52 24.22
N LYS A 576 12.29 -34.62 23.48
CA LYS A 576 13.36 -35.22 22.66
C LYS A 576 13.57 -34.54 21.32
N ARG A 577 12.48 -34.25 20.60
CA ARG A 577 12.54 -33.69 19.23
C ARG A 577 12.40 -32.17 19.20
N GLY A 578 11.90 -31.56 20.27
CA GLY A 578 11.71 -30.12 20.37
C GLY A 578 10.68 -29.57 19.37
N VAL A 579 10.53 -28.24 19.40
CA VAL A 579 9.77 -27.48 18.40
C VAL A 579 10.77 -26.55 17.69
N PRO A 580 10.82 -26.52 16.36
CA PRO A 580 11.75 -25.66 15.63
C PRO A 580 11.63 -24.19 16.08
N GLY A 581 12.74 -23.59 16.50
CA GLY A 581 12.80 -22.19 16.95
C GLY A 581 12.42 -21.95 18.42
N TRP A 582 12.15 -23.00 19.22
CA TRP A 582 11.85 -22.85 20.64
C TRP A 582 13.04 -23.26 21.53
N SER A 583 13.20 -22.55 22.66
CA SER A 583 14.09 -23.00 23.73
C SER A 583 13.47 -24.15 24.53
N ILE A 584 14.30 -24.95 25.20
CA ILE A 584 13.85 -26.05 26.07
C ILE A 584 12.90 -25.52 27.16
N ASP A 585 13.18 -24.33 27.71
CA ASP A 585 12.33 -23.68 28.71
C ASP A 585 10.95 -23.31 28.14
N LYS A 586 10.90 -22.77 26.91
CA LYS A 586 9.64 -22.45 26.23
C LYS A 586 8.81 -23.72 25.96
N VAL A 587 9.47 -24.81 25.55
CA VAL A 587 8.82 -26.13 25.37
C VAL A 587 8.23 -26.63 26.69
N ASN A 588 9.03 -26.64 27.77
CA ASN A 588 8.58 -27.11 29.09
C ASN A 588 7.43 -26.26 29.65
N LEU A 589 7.45 -24.94 29.45
CA LEU A 589 6.37 -24.05 29.86
C LEU A 589 5.06 -24.37 29.10
N LYS A 590 5.14 -24.48 27.77
CA LYS A 590 3.97 -24.74 26.92
C LYS A 590 3.40 -26.15 27.11
N LEU A 591 4.25 -27.13 27.39
CA LEU A 591 3.87 -28.50 27.73
C LEU A 591 2.93 -28.56 28.94
N LYS A 592 3.16 -27.72 29.96
CA LYS A 592 2.28 -27.62 31.13
C LYS A 592 0.85 -27.24 30.72
N PHE A 593 0.68 -26.32 29.78
CA PHE A 593 -0.64 -25.91 29.28
C PHE A 593 -1.32 -26.96 28.40
N VAL A 594 -0.56 -27.83 27.74
CA VAL A 594 -1.13 -28.92 26.93
C VAL A 594 -1.62 -30.07 27.81
N ILE A 595 -0.93 -30.35 28.92
CA ILE A 595 -1.09 -31.63 29.67
C ILE A 595 -1.74 -31.46 31.05
N ASN A 596 -1.64 -30.29 31.69
CA ASN A 596 -2.24 -30.10 33.01
C ASN A 596 -3.77 -30.01 32.92
N ASP A 597 -4.45 -30.94 33.59
CA ASP A 597 -5.89 -30.92 33.85
C ASP A 597 -6.25 -30.00 35.06
N GLU A 598 -5.27 -29.56 35.84
CA GLU A 598 -5.51 -28.75 37.02
C GLU A 598 -5.63 -27.25 36.67
N LYS A 599 -6.89 -26.82 36.51
CA LYS A 599 -7.46 -25.48 36.84
C LYS A 599 -8.45 -24.97 35.78
N ILE A 600 -9.57 -25.65 35.55
CA ILE A 600 -10.80 -25.02 35.00
C ILE A 600 -12.07 -25.60 35.68
N ASN A 601 -11.99 -25.99 36.95
CA ASN A 601 -13.16 -26.43 37.75
C ASN A 601 -13.39 -25.49 38.96
N LYS A 602 -13.03 -24.21 38.86
CA LYS A 602 -13.16 -23.24 39.98
C LYS A 602 -13.73 -21.88 39.56
N PHE A 603 -14.61 -21.84 38.55
CA PHE A 603 -15.29 -20.59 38.15
C PHE A 603 -16.80 -20.76 37.93
N ASP A 604 -17.40 -21.85 38.43
CA ASP A 604 -18.86 -22.04 38.50
C ASP A 604 -19.35 -22.12 39.97
N GLU A 605 -18.79 -21.28 40.85
CA GLU A 605 -19.41 -20.93 42.14
C GLU A 605 -19.49 -19.42 42.30
#